data_AF-A0A0H4A1L9-F1
#
_entry.id   AF-A0A0H4A1L9-F1
#
_cell.length_a   1.000
_cell.length_b   1.000
_cell.length_c   1.000
_cell.angle_alpha   90.00
_cell.angle_beta   90.00
_cell.angle_gamma   90.00
#
_symmetry.space_group_name_H-M   'P 1'
#
loop_
_entity.id
_entity.type
_entity.pdbx_description
1 polymer ?
#
loop_
_entity_poly.entity_id
_entity_poly.type
_entity_poly.pdbx_seq_one_letter_code
_entity_poly.pdbx_strand_id
1 'polypeptide(L)'
;MKAFDVKRDEQGFWTHPQLPMWDEKTKLEDCKKWFASKGLDCDLVIMDGEMGELWCSGKIGSCLEWKPSIDIQGAFLVGIWDTEDGVVAMFAFPLVIFADSSKAARFEKNISGWVSRDGRFYGDNEDLARWSGSTHRKCECGEVFVKNAYCQKCSDVKEKDNFLRMPVVEWDGSAQLYDQSTDKYFGEIDDIFTHYEYEELNINDAMIVVCEPNYAREIESDFWCDELPQDLSFEECGGVDAETVELLEKLNKKLKHTILSYSPGENRIDILASLKAA
;
A
#
# COMPACT_ATOMS: atom_id res chain seq x y z
N MET A 1 -13.18 6.03 -22.08
CA MET A 1 -13.05 6.63 -23.43
C MET A 1 -14.15 7.67 -23.59
N LYS A 2 -13.83 8.87 -24.09
CA LYS A 2 -14.87 9.86 -24.44
C LYS A 2 -15.61 9.34 -25.67
N ALA A 3 -16.94 9.48 -25.69
CA ALA A 3 -17.73 9.17 -26.88
C ALA A 3 -17.22 10.04 -28.04
N PHE A 4 -16.80 9.41 -29.13
CA PHE A 4 -16.35 10.09 -30.33
C PHE A 4 -17.53 10.15 -31.31
N ASP A 5 -17.86 11.35 -31.79
CA ASP A 5 -18.95 11.55 -32.74
C ASP A 5 -18.52 11.06 -34.13
N VAL A 6 -19.16 10.00 -34.62
CA VAL A 6 -18.81 9.35 -35.90
C VAL A 6 -19.36 10.16 -37.06
N LYS A 7 -18.50 10.93 -37.72
CA LYS A 7 -18.85 11.69 -38.93
C LYS A 7 -18.28 10.98 -40.16
N ARG A 8 -19.17 10.29 -40.88
CA ARG A 8 -18.86 9.68 -42.18
C ARG A 8 -18.65 10.75 -43.25
N ASP A 9 -17.79 10.46 -44.22
CA ASP A 9 -17.59 11.31 -45.39
C ASP A 9 -18.74 11.18 -46.41
N GLU A 10 -18.65 11.90 -47.54
CA GLU A 10 -19.66 11.90 -48.61
C GLU A 10 -19.90 10.52 -49.23
N GLN A 11 -18.94 9.59 -49.09
CA GLN A 11 -19.02 8.21 -49.59
C GLN A 11 -19.48 7.21 -48.51
N GLY A 12 -19.59 7.65 -47.26
CA GLY A 12 -20.03 6.85 -46.11
C GLY A 12 -18.89 6.20 -45.32
N PHE A 13 -17.62 6.52 -45.61
CA PHE A 13 -16.46 5.98 -44.93
C PHE A 13 -16.06 6.79 -43.71
N TRP A 14 -15.39 6.14 -42.76
CA TRP A 14 -14.86 6.77 -41.57
C TRP A 14 -13.85 5.86 -40.88
N THR A 15 -12.75 6.38 -40.36
CA THR A 15 -11.78 5.61 -39.59
C THR A 15 -11.43 6.35 -38.32
N HIS A 16 -11.45 5.66 -37.17
CA HIS A 16 -11.12 6.29 -35.90
C HIS A 16 -9.65 6.79 -35.89
N PRO A 17 -9.37 8.04 -35.50
CA PRO A 17 -8.02 8.64 -35.61
C PRO A 17 -6.91 7.94 -34.82
N GLN A 18 -7.28 7.12 -33.82
CA GLN A 18 -6.32 6.36 -33.00
C GLN A 18 -6.02 4.97 -33.58
N LEU A 19 -6.66 4.58 -34.68
CA LEU A 19 -6.31 3.34 -35.37
C LEU A 19 -4.94 3.51 -36.05
N PRO A 20 -4.06 2.50 -35.96
CA PRO A 20 -2.84 2.49 -36.76
C PRO A 20 -3.20 2.48 -38.24
N MET A 21 -2.32 3.06 -39.06
CA MET A 21 -2.42 2.91 -40.51
C MET A 21 -2.02 1.48 -40.86
N TRP A 22 -3.01 0.65 -41.19
CA TRP A 22 -2.79 -0.71 -41.65
C TRP A 22 -2.64 -0.72 -43.17
N ASP A 23 -1.66 -1.47 -43.64
CA ASP A 23 -1.46 -1.70 -45.08
C ASP A 23 -2.28 -2.92 -45.53
N GLU A 24 -2.39 -3.12 -46.84
CA GLU A 24 -3.06 -4.28 -47.46
C GLU A 24 -2.48 -5.64 -47.02
N LYS A 25 -1.32 -5.66 -46.35
CA LYS A 25 -0.67 -6.88 -45.84
C LYS A 25 -1.01 -7.17 -44.39
N THR A 26 -1.65 -6.23 -43.69
CA THR A 26 -2.00 -6.38 -42.29
C THR A 26 -3.18 -7.34 -42.16
N LYS A 27 -2.92 -8.51 -41.55
CA LYS A 27 -3.96 -9.51 -41.33
C LYS A 27 -4.83 -9.11 -40.14
N LEU A 28 -6.10 -9.53 -40.15
CA LEU A 28 -7.03 -9.33 -39.03
C LEU A 28 -6.46 -9.82 -37.68
N GLU A 29 -5.65 -10.88 -37.69
CA GLU A 29 -4.95 -11.38 -36.50
C GLU A 29 -3.97 -10.37 -35.87
N ASP A 30 -3.31 -9.55 -36.68
CA ASP A 30 -2.40 -8.52 -36.18
C ASP A 30 -3.17 -7.30 -35.66
N CYS A 31 -4.32 -6.99 -36.25
CA CYS A 31 -5.28 -6.02 -35.69
C CYS A 31 -5.79 -6.49 -34.32
N LYS A 32 -6.19 -7.77 -34.19
CA LYS A 32 -6.63 -8.37 -32.92
C LYS A 32 -5.57 -8.31 -31.83
N LYS A 33 -4.29 -8.56 -32.16
CA LYS A 33 -3.17 -8.40 -31.20
C LYS A 33 -3.04 -6.95 -30.69
N TRP A 34 -3.20 -5.97 -31.59
CA TRP A 34 -3.13 -4.56 -31.22
C TRP A 34 -4.29 -4.18 -30.29
N PHE A 35 -5.52 -4.60 -30.59
CA PHE A 35 -6.67 -4.37 -29.70
C PHE A 35 -6.51 -5.09 -28.36
N ALA A 36 -5.98 -6.32 -28.35
CA ALA A 36 -5.74 -7.08 -27.13
C ALA A 36 -4.77 -6.36 -26.19
N SER A 37 -3.75 -5.66 -26.72
CA SER A 37 -2.86 -4.81 -25.92
C SER A 37 -3.56 -3.65 -25.22
N LYS A 38 -4.78 -3.29 -25.66
CA LYS A 38 -5.64 -2.25 -25.09
C LYS A 38 -6.82 -2.82 -24.29
N GLY A 39 -6.85 -4.14 -24.05
CA GLY A 39 -7.94 -4.82 -23.36
C GLY A 39 -9.22 -4.97 -24.19
N LEU A 40 -9.10 -4.90 -25.52
CA LEU A 40 -10.20 -5.00 -26.48
C LEU A 40 -9.98 -6.19 -27.41
N ASP A 41 -11.04 -6.65 -28.07
CA ASP A 41 -10.98 -7.51 -29.26
C ASP A 41 -11.72 -6.80 -30.41
N CYS A 42 -11.55 -7.28 -31.64
CA CYS A 42 -12.19 -6.68 -32.81
C CYS A 42 -12.75 -7.69 -33.79
N ASP A 43 -13.79 -7.31 -34.51
CA ASP A 43 -14.36 -8.11 -35.60
C ASP A 43 -14.78 -7.24 -36.79
N LEU A 44 -14.87 -7.87 -37.96
CA LEU A 44 -15.23 -7.22 -39.22
C LEU A 44 -16.59 -7.71 -39.71
N VAL A 45 -17.43 -6.75 -40.10
CA VAL A 45 -18.72 -7.00 -40.75
C VAL A 45 -18.61 -6.52 -42.19
N ILE A 46 -18.81 -7.42 -43.15
CA ILE A 46 -18.82 -7.09 -44.58
C ILE A 46 -20.23 -6.69 -44.99
N MET A 47 -20.35 -5.69 -45.86
CA MET A 47 -21.62 -5.30 -46.47
C MET A 47 -22.08 -6.39 -47.46
N ASP A 48 -23.01 -7.23 -47.01
CA ASP A 48 -23.56 -8.36 -47.77
C ASP A 48 -25.08 -8.16 -48.05
N GLY A 49 -25.68 -9.05 -48.84
CA GLY A 49 -27.09 -9.02 -49.23
C GLY A 49 -27.39 -8.04 -50.37
N GLU A 50 -28.64 -7.57 -50.47
CA GLU A 50 -29.11 -6.73 -51.59
C GLU A 50 -28.26 -5.45 -51.74
N MET A 51 -27.83 -4.82 -50.65
CA MET A 51 -26.96 -3.64 -50.70
C MET A 51 -25.54 -3.97 -51.15
N GLY A 52 -25.00 -5.13 -50.76
CA GLY A 52 -23.71 -5.63 -51.25
C GLY A 52 -23.74 -5.91 -52.75
N GLU A 53 -24.81 -6.53 -53.26
CA GLU A 53 -25.00 -6.77 -54.70
C GLU A 53 -25.15 -5.47 -55.49
N LEU A 54 -25.88 -4.48 -54.94
CA LEU A 54 -26.02 -3.15 -55.54
C LEU A 54 -24.68 -2.40 -55.57
N TRP A 55 -23.84 -2.56 -54.54
CA TRP A 55 -22.49 -1.99 -54.48
C TRP A 55 -21.59 -2.62 -55.55
N CYS A 56 -21.51 -3.95 -55.57
CA CYS A 56 -20.70 -4.70 -56.52
C CYS A 56 -21.14 -4.48 -57.99
N SER A 57 -22.42 -4.21 -58.22
CA SER A 57 -22.95 -3.87 -59.57
C SER A 57 -22.82 -2.38 -59.93
N GLY A 58 -22.25 -1.55 -59.05
CA GLY A 58 -22.03 -0.11 -59.28
C GLY A 58 -23.32 0.72 -59.31
N LYS A 59 -24.44 0.17 -58.82
CA LYS A 59 -25.75 0.84 -58.80
C LYS A 59 -25.89 1.80 -57.63
N ILE A 60 -25.11 1.61 -56.57
CA ILE A 60 -24.97 2.56 -55.46
C ILE A 60 -23.52 3.06 -55.41
N GLY A 61 -23.34 4.37 -55.29
CA GLY A 61 -22.03 5.02 -55.24
C GLY A 61 -21.62 5.52 -53.85
N SER A 62 -22.45 5.25 -52.83
CA SER A 62 -22.19 5.65 -51.44
C SER A 62 -22.79 4.61 -50.48
N CYS A 63 -22.08 4.32 -49.39
CA CYS A 63 -22.53 3.40 -48.34
C CYS A 63 -23.17 4.12 -47.15
N LEU A 64 -23.57 5.39 -47.32
CA LEU A 64 -24.19 6.21 -46.27
C LEU A 64 -25.46 5.58 -45.68
N GLU A 65 -26.26 4.90 -46.50
CA GLU A 65 -27.49 4.24 -46.07
C GLU A 65 -27.23 2.95 -45.29
N TRP A 66 -26.01 2.41 -45.35
CA TRP A 66 -25.64 1.17 -44.68
C TRP A 66 -25.40 1.39 -43.18
N LYS A 67 -26.17 0.67 -42.36
CA LYS A 67 -26.09 0.69 -40.90
C LYS A 67 -25.55 -0.66 -40.41
N PRO A 68 -24.22 -0.86 -40.38
CA PRO A 68 -23.64 -2.09 -39.88
C PRO A 68 -23.92 -2.23 -38.37
N SER A 69 -24.15 -3.46 -37.93
CA SER A 69 -24.30 -3.82 -36.53
C SER A 69 -23.67 -5.18 -36.26
N ILE A 70 -23.30 -5.42 -35.02
CA ILE A 70 -22.78 -6.70 -34.55
C ILE A 70 -23.45 -7.05 -33.21
N ASP A 71 -23.79 -8.32 -33.01
CA ASP A 71 -24.46 -8.80 -31.80
C ASP A 71 -23.45 -9.14 -30.70
N ILE A 72 -22.66 -8.13 -30.28
CA ILE A 72 -21.70 -8.25 -29.19
C ILE A 72 -21.90 -7.10 -28.21
N GLN A 73 -22.12 -7.45 -26.93
CA GLN A 73 -22.37 -6.47 -25.88
C GLN A 73 -21.15 -5.56 -25.66
N GLY A 74 -21.38 -4.24 -25.70
CA GLY A 74 -20.33 -3.25 -25.54
C GLY A 74 -19.48 -3.02 -26.80
N ALA A 75 -19.89 -3.56 -27.95
CA ALA A 75 -19.24 -3.26 -29.22
C ALA A 75 -19.48 -1.81 -29.65
N PHE A 76 -18.44 -1.20 -30.21
CA PHE A 76 -18.48 0.13 -30.79
C PHE A 76 -17.74 0.17 -32.13
N LEU A 77 -18.25 0.97 -33.05
CA LEU A 77 -17.69 1.12 -34.39
C LEU A 77 -16.35 1.85 -34.33
N VAL A 78 -15.34 1.31 -35.00
CA VAL A 78 -13.98 1.88 -35.07
C VAL A 78 -13.56 2.24 -36.49
N GLY A 79 -14.22 1.71 -37.52
CA GLY A 79 -14.11 2.26 -38.87
C GLY A 79 -14.96 1.55 -39.92
N ILE A 80 -15.11 2.19 -41.08
CA ILE A 80 -15.79 1.74 -42.29
C ILE A 80 -14.94 2.18 -43.48
N TRP A 81 -14.57 1.23 -44.33
CA TRP A 81 -13.79 1.47 -45.53
C TRP A 81 -14.09 0.41 -46.61
N ASP A 82 -13.70 0.69 -47.85
CA ASP A 82 -13.83 -0.24 -48.96
C ASP A 82 -12.63 -1.19 -49.03
N THR A 83 -12.89 -2.44 -49.41
CA THR A 83 -11.87 -3.48 -49.62
C THR A 83 -12.12 -4.18 -50.95
N GLU A 84 -11.20 -5.03 -51.41
CA GLU A 84 -11.39 -5.82 -52.63
C GLU A 84 -12.64 -6.73 -52.57
N ASP A 85 -13.05 -7.12 -51.37
CA ASP A 85 -14.23 -7.95 -51.10
C ASP A 85 -15.49 -7.13 -50.81
N GLY A 86 -15.43 -5.79 -50.94
CA GLY A 86 -16.51 -4.85 -50.68
C GLY A 86 -16.31 -4.01 -49.42
N VAL A 87 -17.33 -3.22 -49.07
CA VAL A 87 -17.25 -2.32 -47.90
C VAL A 87 -17.32 -3.11 -46.60
N VAL A 88 -16.41 -2.82 -45.69
CA VAL A 88 -16.31 -3.45 -44.38
C VAL A 88 -16.49 -2.44 -43.27
N ALA A 89 -17.08 -2.88 -42.16
CA ALA A 89 -17.19 -2.15 -40.91
C ALA A 89 -16.49 -2.92 -39.80
N MET A 90 -15.55 -2.28 -39.11
CA MET A 90 -14.82 -2.86 -37.99
C MET A 90 -15.40 -2.40 -36.67
N PHE A 91 -15.65 -3.36 -35.79
CA PHE A 91 -16.11 -3.12 -34.42
C PHE A 91 -15.04 -3.55 -33.43
N ALA A 92 -14.88 -2.79 -32.35
CA ALA A 92 -14.09 -3.16 -31.18
C ALA A 92 -15.00 -3.37 -29.97
N PHE A 93 -14.65 -4.32 -29.10
CA PHE A 93 -15.44 -4.67 -27.91
C PHE A 93 -14.52 -5.14 -26.77
N PRO A 94 -14.99 -5.15 -25.50
CA PRO A 94 -14.18 -5.60 -24.37
C PRO A 94 -13.68 -7.05 -24.53
N LEU A 95 -12.38 -7.26 -24.29
CA LEU A 95 -11.82 -8.61 -24.29
C LEU A 95 -12.24 -9.35 -23.02
N VAL A 96 -13.13 -10.33 -23.13
CA VAL A 96 -13.58 -11.18 -22.02
C VAL A 96 -12.86 -12.53 -22.08
N ILE A 97 -12.05 -12.82 -21.05
CA ILE A 97 -11.38 -14.11 -20.88
C ILE A 97 -11.95 -14.79 -19.64
N PHE A 98 -12.68 -15.89 -19.84
CA PHE A 98 -13.22 -16.70 -18.74
C PHE A 98 -12.14 -17.60 -18.12
N ALA A 99 -12.35 -18.00 -16.87
CA ALA A 99 -11.37 -18.79 -16.10
C ALA A 99 -11.09 -20.19 -16.69
N ASP A 100 -12.05 -20.76 -17.41
CA ASP A 100 -11.94 -22.03 -18.13
C ASP A 100 -11.27 -21.90 -19.50
N SER A 101 -11.00 -20.66 -19.95
CA SER A 101 -10.27 -20.42 -21.19
C SER A 101 -8.80 -20.79 -21.05
N SER A 102 -8.27 -21.52 -22.03
CA SER A 102 -6.82 -21.76 -22.15
C SER A 102 -6.01 -20.48 -22.40
N LYS A 103 -6.68 -19.35 -22.69
CA LYS A 103 -6.06 -18.01 -22.73
C LYS A 103 -5.87 -17.40 -21.33
N ALA A 104 -6.53 -17.92 -20.28
CA ALA A 104 -6.45 -17.41 -18.92
C ALA A 104 -5.16 -17.82 -18.19
N ALA A 105 -4.68 -19.04 -18.46
CA ALA A 105 -3.43 -19.56 -17.91
C ALA A 105 -2.79 -20.56 -18.86
N ARG A 106 -1.46 -20.56 -18.92
CA ARG A 106 -0.66 -21.54 -19.68
C ARG A 106 0.25 -22.29 -18.74
N PHE A 107 0.31 -23.61 -18.89
CA PHE A 107 1.26 -24.45 -18.17
C PHE A 107 2.64 -24.38 -18.81
N GLU A 108 3.64 -23.91 -18.07
CA GLU A 108 5.03 -23.79 -18.52
C GLU A 108 5.91 -24.84 -17.85
N LYS A 109 6.59 -25.65 -18.66
CA LYS A 109 7.49 -26.71 -18.15
C LYS A 109 8.94 -26.26 -17.94
N ASN A 110 9.34 -25.13 -18.52
CA ASN A 110 10.74 -24.70 -18.61
C ASN A 110 11.05 -23.43 -17.80
N ILE A 111 10.24 -23.11 -16.80
CA ILE A 111 10.56 -22.03 -15.87
C ILE A 111 11.60 -22.57 -14.88
N SER A 112 12.87 -22.25 -15.08
CA SER A 112 13.94 -22.50 -14.11
C SER A 112 14.01 -21.35 -13.11
N GLY A 113 14.22 -21.68 -11.84
CA GLY A 113 14.43 -20.69 -10.79
C GLY A 113 14.30 -21.30 -9.41
N TRP A 114 14.55 -20.49 -8.40
CA TRP A 114 14.52 -20.89 -7.01
C TRP A 114 13.11 -20.88 -6.47
N VAL A 115 12.76 -21.97 -5.80
CA VAL A 115 11.49 -22.13 -5.09
C VAL A 115 11.81 -22.24 -3.61
N SER A 116 11.16 -21.41 -2.80
CA SER A 116 11.32 -21.49 -1.34
C SER A 116 10.64 -22.74 -0.77
N ARG A 117 10.92 -23.07 0.49
CA ARG A 117 10.33 -24.23 1.19
C ARG A 117 8.79 -24.21 1.20
N ASP A 118 8.18 -23.03 1.20
CA ASP A 118 6.74 -22.77 1.17
C ASP A 118 6.12 -22.80 -0.25
N GLY A 119 6.92 -23.10 -1.29
CA GLY A 119 6.41 -23.31 -2.65
C GLY A 119 6.31 -22.03 -3.49
N ARG A 120 6.84 -20.90 -3.02
CA ARG A 120 6.83 -19.63 -3.76
C ARG A 120 8.03 -19.55 -4.72
N PHE A 121 7.79 -19.13 -5.96
CA PHE A 121 8.81 -19.00 -7.00
C PHE A 121 9.47 -17.61 -6.98
N TYR A 122 10.81 -17.57 -7.09
CA TYR A 122 11.63 -16.36 -6.98
C TYR A 122 12.50 -16.08 -8.21
N GLY A 123 12.34 -16.83 -9.30
CA GLY A 123 13.22 -16.69 -10.47
C GLY A 123 14.67 -16.99 -10.12
N ASP A 124 15.61 -16.17 -10.58
CA ASP A 124 17.04 -16.37 -10.34
C ASP A 124 17.52 -15.90 -8.95
N ASN A 125 16.64 -15.39 -8.09
CA ASN A 125 17.01 -14.86 -6.78
C ASN A 125 17.06 -15.96 -5.70
N GLU A 126 18.19 -16.67 -5.64
CA GLU A 126 18.45 -17.73 -4.66
C GLU A 126 18.36 -17.24 -3.22
N ASP A 127 19.00 -16.10 -2.92
CA ASP A 127 19.13 -15.59 -1.56
C ASP A 127 17.75 -15.29 -0.96
N LEU A 128 16.87 -14.67 -1.74
CA LEU A 128 15.52 -14.35 -1.30
C LEU A 128 14.65 -15.61 -1.13
N ALA A 129 14.82 -16.61 -2.00
CA ALA A 129 14.12 -17.90 -1.86
C ALA A 129 14.56 -18.64 -0.60
N ARG A 130 15.87 -18.66 -0.32
CA ARG A 130 16.45 -19.25 0.90
C ARG A 130 16.01 -18.49 2.14
N TRP A 131 16.06 -17.15 2.11
CA TRP A 131 15.58 -16.30 3.19
C TRP A 131 14.11 -16.57 3.50
N SER A 132 13.26 -16.61 2.47
CA SER A 132 11.83 -16.90 2.63
C SER A 132 11.59 -18.26 3.28
N GLY A 133 12.27 -19.30 2.77
CA GLY A 133 12.17 -20.66 3.28
C GLY A 133 12.80 -20.89 4.65
N SER A 134 13.67 -19.99 5.10
CA SER A 134 14.37 -20.10 6.39
C SER A 134 13.44 -19.87 7.59
N THR A 135 13.82 -20.42 8.74
CA THR A 135 13.17 -20.21 10.04
C THR A 135 14.08 -19.51 11.05
N HIS A 136 15.39 -19.75 10.96
CA HIS A 136 16.41 -19.26 11.89
C HIS A 136 17.56 -18.58 11.14
N ARG A 137 18.30 -17.75 11.87
CA ARG A 137 19.53 -17.08 11.44
C ARG A 137 20.63 -17.34 12.45
N LYS A 138 21.87 -17.21 12.00
CA LYS A 138 23.06 -17.20 12.85
C LYS A 138 23.51 -15.76 13.06
N CYS A 139 23.78 -15.40 14.30
CA CYS A 139 24.40 -14.13 14.65
C CYS A 139 25.91 -14.18 14.40
N GLU A 140 26.55 -13.03 14.28
CA GLU A 140 28.01 -12.91 14.26
C GLU A 140 28.66 -13.44 15.55
N CYS A 141 27.95 -13.37 16.68
CA CYS A 141 28.40 -13.94 17.95
C CYS A 141 28.31 -15.48 18.02
N GLY A 142 27.77 -16.13 16.98
CA GLY A 142 27.63 -17.57 16.86
C GLY A 142 26.27 -18.14 17.29
N GLU A 143 25.42 -17.34 17.94
CA GLU A 143 24.12 -17.78 18.43
C GLU A 143 23.09 -17.99 17.31
N VAL A 144 22.19 -18.97 17.46
CA VAL A 144 21.11 -19.23 16.50
C VAL A 144 19.79 -18.71 17.06
N PHE A 145 19.09 -17.89 16.28
CA PHE A 145 17.83 -17.25 16.70
C PHE A 145 16.80 -17.25 15.57
N VAL A 146 15.53 -17.01 15.90
CA VAL A 146 14.44 -16.97 14.91
C VAL A 146 14.65 -15.82 13.93
N LYS A 147 14.37 -16.01 12.64
CA LYS A 147 14.78 -15.08 11.57
C LYS A 147 14.35 -13.61 11.73
N ASN A 148 13.20 -13.39 12.38
CA ASN A 148 12.60 -12.07 12.61
C ASN A 148 12.80 -11.56 14.05
N ALA A 149 13.62 -12.26 14.85
CA ALA A 149 13.99 -11.83 16.19
C ALA A 149 15.39 -11.21 16.17
N TYR A 150 15.79 -10.61 17.28
CA TYR A 150 17.16 -10.19 17.51
C TYR A 150 17.94 -11.30 18.23
N CYS A 151 19.27 -11.24 18.15
CA CYS A 151 20.09 -12.09 19.00
C CYS A 151 20.04 -11.54 20.43
N GLN A 152 19.40 -12.26 21.34
CA GLN A 152 19.19 -11.83 22.72
C GLN A 152 20.51 -11.44 23.40
N LYS A 153 21.50 -12.32 23.34
CA LYS A 153 22.83 -12.09 23.91
C LYS A 153 23.50 -10.79 23.44
N CYS A 154 23.40 -10.47 22.15
CA CYS A 154 23.95 -9.23 21.62
C CYS A 154 23.08 -8.00 21.97
N SER A 155 21.76 -8.20 22.08
CA SER A 155 20.84 -7.16 22.57
C SER A 155 21.15 -6.80 24.01
N ASP A 156 21.26 -7.79 24.90
CA ASP A 156 21.53 -7.60 26.33
C ASP A 156 22.82 -6.81 26.57
N VAL A 157 23.88 -7.15 25.83
CA VAL A 157 25.17 -6.42 25.91
C VAL A 157 25.00 -4.98 25.44
N LYS A 158 24.28 -4.76 24.33
CA LYS A 158 24.05 -3.42 23.78
C LYS A 158 23.17 -2.57 24.71
N GLU A 159 22.15 -3.16 25.30
CA GLU A 159 21.25 -2.52 26.27
C GLU A 159 22.02 -2.10 27.52
N LYS A 160 22.84 -3.01 28.08
CA LYS A 160 23.73 -2.68 29.20
C LYS A 160 24.74 -1.59 28.86
N ASP A 161 25.35 -1.64 27.67
CA ASP A 161 26.27 -0.59 27.20
C ASP A 161 25.57 0.76 27.04
N ASN A 162 24.35 0.76 26.51
CA ASN A 162 23.54 1.98 26.37
C ASN A 162 23.18 2.54 27.74
N PHE A 163 22.73 1.70 28.67
CA PHE A 163 22.45 2.08 30.05
C PHE A 163 23.67 2.71 30.72
N LEU A 164 24.84 2.07 30.62
CA LEU A 164 26.07 2.61 31.22
C LEU A 164 26.51 3.98 30.64
N ARG A 165 26.12 4.29 29.40
CA ARG A 165 26.36 5.60 28.76
C ARG A 165 25.39 6.68 29.20
N MET A 166 24.26 6.34 29.81
CA MET A 166 23.30 7.32 30.33
C MET A 166 23.95 8.15 31.45
N PRO A 167 23.73 9.48 31.48
CA PRO A 167 24.18 10.33 32.56
C PRO A 167 23.65 9.86 33.92
N VAL A 168 24.51 9.85 34.93
CA VAL A 168 24.11 9.54 36.30
C VAL A 168 23.62 10.81 36.97
N VAL A 169 22.41 10.76 37.54
CA VAL A 169 21.81 11.88 38.29
C VAL A 169 21.42 11.44 39.69
N GLU A 170 21.38 12.39 40.62
CA GLU A 170 20.78 12.16 41.93
C GLU A 170 19.25 12.12 41.79
N TRP A 171 18.63 11.15 42.46
CA TRP A 171 17.17 11.03 42.47
C TRP A 171 16.56 12.08 43.39
N ASP A 172 15.48 12.71 42.94
CA ASP A 172 14.79 13.79 43.65
C ASP A 172 13.86 13.28 44.79
N GLY A 173 13.74 11.96 44.94
CA GLY A 173 12.89 11.32 45.94
C GLY A 173 11.40 11.23 45.57
N SER A 174 11.02 11.66 44.37
CA SER A 174 9.61 11.75 43.96
C SER A 174 9.33 11.30 42.52
N ALA A 175 10.32 11.40 41.64
CA ALA A 175 10.20 10.98 40.25
C ALA A 175 10.02 9.46 40.18
N GLN A 176 9.12 9.01 39.31
CA GLN A 176 8.92 7.59 39.05
C GLN A 176 10.22 6.98 38.51
N LEU A 177 10.54 5.78 38.97
CA LEU A 177 11.68 4.99 38.52
C LEU A 177 11.20 3.84 37.62
N TYR A 178 12.04 3.45 36.68
CA TYR A 178 11.80 2.29 35.82
C TYR A 178 13.05 1.42 35.76
N ASP A 179 12.86 0.12 35.89
CA ASP A 179 13.92 -0.87 35.72
C ASP A 179 13.83 -1.51 34.35
N GLN A 180 14.84 -1.23 33.51
CA GLN A 180 14.94 -1.78 32.16
C GLN A 180 15.19 -3.29 32.15
N SER A 181 15.74 -3.86 33.24
CA SER A 181 16.09 -5.27 33.30
C SER A 181 14.88 -6.16 33.61
N THR A 182 13.96 -5.68 34.44
CA THR A 182 12.74 -6.42 34.83
C THR A 182 11.47 -5.89 34.18
N ASP A 183 11.54 -4.79 33.42
CA ASP A 183 10.41 -4.09 32.82
C ASP A 183 9.34 -3.68 33.84
N LYS A 184 9.76 -3.04 34.94
CA LYS A 184 8.85 -2.63 36.04
C LYS A 184 9.07 -1.18 36.47
N TYR A 185 7.98 -0.55 36.92
CA TYR A 185 7.97 0.81 37.46
C TYR A 185 7.91 0.80 38.98
N PHE A 186 8.61 1.73 39.61
CA PHE A 186 8.72 1.88 41.07
C PHE A 186 8.56 3.34 41.49
N GLY A 187 7.85 3.57 42.58
CA GLY A 187 7.69 4.92 43.16
C GLY A 187 8.81 5.26 44.14
N GLU A 188 9.36 4.24 44.80
CA GLU A 188 10.40 4.39 45.81
C GLU A 188 11.55 3.42 45.55
N ILE A 189 12.75 3.78 46.02
CA ILE A 189 13.94 2.93 45.90
C ILE A 189 13.79 1.64 46.73
N ASP A 190 13.13 1.69 47.89
CA ASP A 190 12.95 0.54 48.78
C ASP A 190 12.09 -0.58 48.14
N ASP A 191 11.13 -0.20 47.28
CA ASP A 191 10.32 -1.15 46.53
C ASP A 191 11.16 -1.95 45.52
N ILE A 192 12.20 -1.33 44.95
CA ILE A 192 13.14 -2.00 44.03
C ILE A 192 13.90 -3.09 44.78
N PHE A 193 14.45 -2.78 45.96
CA PHE A 193 15.16 -3.78 46.77
C PHE A 193 14.27 -4.94 47.17
N THR A 194 13.05 -4.63 47.62
CA THR A 194 12.05 -5.63 47.99
C THR A 194 11.72 -6.54 46.81
N HIS A 195 11.57 -5.97 45.61
CA HIS A 195 11.32 -6.73 44.39
C HIS A 195 12.48 -7.68 44.04
N TYR A 196 13.72 -7.18 44.08
CA TYR A 196 14.90 -7.99 43.76
C TYR A 196 15.13 -9.11 44.76
N GLU A 197 14.91 -8.87 46.04
CA GLU A 197 14.98 -9.91 47.07
C GLU A 197 13.92 -10.98 46.85
N TYR A 198 12.67 -10.58 46.58
CA TYR A 198 11.56 -11.50 46.39
C TYR A 198 11.71 -12.39 45.14
N GLU A 199 12.22 -11.85 44.04
CA GLU A 199 12.42 -12.60 42.79
C GLU A 199 13.80 -13.29 42.71
N GLU A 200 14.59 -13.25 43.78
CA GLU A 200 15.95 -13.82 43.85
C GLU A 200 16.89 -13.27 42.74
N LEU A 201 16.74 -11.99 42.41
CA LEU A 201 17.54 -11.29 41.40
C LEU A 201 18.76 -10.61 42.02
N ASN A 202 19.81 -10.41 41.23
CA ASN A 202 21.00 -9.69 41.67
C ASN A 202 20.84 -8.18 41.46
N ILE A 203 20.80 -7.42 42.54
CA ILE A 203 20.63 -5.96 42.51
C ILE A 203 21.72 -5.22 41.73
N ASN A 204 22.90 -5.83 41.54
CA ASN A 204 23.98 -5.25 40.72
C ASN A 204 23.67 -5.26 39.22
N ASP A 205 22.69 -6.06 38.80
CA ASP A 205 22.23 -6.12 37.41
C ASP A 205 21.07 -5.16 37.15
N ALA A 206 20.61 -4.41 38.16
CA ALA A 206 19.53 -3.44 38.03
C ALA A 206 19.90 -2.27 37.10
N MET A 207 19.00 -1.97 36.17
CA MET A 207 19.17 -0.92 35.17
C MET A 207 18.11 0.17 35.38
N ILE A 208 18.29 0.94 36.45
CA ILE A 208 17.29 1.91 36.92
C ILE A 208 17.46 3.27 36.25
N VAL A 209 16.38 3.74 35.64
CA VAL A 209 16.29 5.04 34.97
C VAL A 209 15.22 5.91 35.61
N VAL A 210 15.45 7.22 35.60
CA VAL A 210 14.47 8.21 36.05
C VAL A 210 13.47 8.44 34.92
N CYS A 211 12.19 8.30 35.21
CA CYS A 211 11.16 8.47 34.20
C CYS A 211 10.84 9.94 33.92
N GLU A 212 10.38 10.18 32.70
CA GLU A 212 9.77 11.44 32.29
C GLU A 212 8.24 11.33 32.31
N PRO A 213 7.52 12.33 32.85
CA PRO A 213 6.06 12.32 32.85
C PRO A 213 5.49 12.56 31.45
N ASN A 214 4.54 11.72 31.07
CA ASN A 214 3.70 11.91 29.87
C ASN A 214 2.48 12.74 30.26
N TYR A 215 2.42 13.97 29.76
CA TYR A 215 1.29 14.88 30.00
C TYR A 215 0.12 14.61 29.06
N ALA A 216 -1.08 14.99 29.48
CA ALA A 216 -2.26 14.96 28.63
C ALA A 216 -2.07 15.89 27.41
N ARG A 217 -2.40 15.38 26.22
CA ARG A 217 -2.34 16.16 24.97
C ARG A 217 -3.37 17.28 24.99
N GLU A 218 -2.99 18.42 24.40
CA GLU A 218 -3.90 19.55 24.20
C GLU A 218 -4.96 19.21 23.13
N ILE A 219 -6.13 19.84 23.26
CA ILE A 219 -7.19 19.79 22.27
C ILE A 219 -7.16 21.11 21.51
N GLU A 220 -6.80 21.04 20.24
CA GLU A 220 -6.81 22.19 19.34
C GLU A 220 -8.23 22.46 18.83
N SER A 221 -8.50 23.68 18.35
CA SER A 221 -9.84 24.04 17.88
C SER A 221 -10.30 23.22 16.68
N ASP A 222 -9.37 22.70 15.88
CA ASP A 222 -9.62 21.89 14.69
C ASP A 222 -9.77 20.38 14.99
N PHE A 223 -9.79 19.98 16.27
CA PHE A 223 -9.85 18.58 16.70
C PHE A 223 -11.00 17.77 16.06
N TRP A 224 -12.09 18.44 15.66
CA TRP A 224 -13.27 17.83 15.05
C TRP A 224 -13.34 18.01 13.52
N CYS A 225 -12.23 18.31 12.86
CA CYS A 225 -12.20 18.49 11.41
C CYS A 225 -12.67 17.23 10.64
N ASP A 226 -12.50 16.04 11.22
CA ASP A 226 -12.98 14.77 10.65
C ASP A 226 -14.52 14.64 10.62
N GLU A 227 -15.25 15.43 11.41
CA GLU A 227 -16.72 15.45 11.43
C GLU A 227 -17.31 16.37 10.36
N LEU A 228 -16.46 17.09 9.63
CA LEU A 228 -16.89 18.00 8.58
C LEU A 228 -17.30 17.25 7.30
N PRO A 229 -18.21 17.81 6.50
CA PRO A 229 -18.44 17.33 5.15
C PRO A 229 -17.15 17.36 4.32
N GLN A 230 -16.93 16.33 3.48
CA GLN A 230 -15.71 16.21 2.65
C GLN A 230 -15.48 17.39 1.71
N ASP A 231 -16.55 18.12 1.35
CA ASP A 231 -16.53 19.21 0.38
C ASP A 231 -16.42 20.60 1.02
N LEU A 232 -16.35 20.71 2.35
CA LEU A 232 -16.30 22.00 3.07
C LEU A 232 -15.09 22.09 4.01
N SER A 233 -14.48 23.27 4.08
CA SER A 233 -13.42 23.56 5.06
C SER A 233 -13.99 23.82 6.46
N PHE A 234 -13.14 23.69 7.48
CA PHE A 234 -13.50 24.00 8.87
C PHE A 234 -14.01 25.43 9.04
N GLU A 235 -13.39 26.39 8.34
CA GLU A 235 -13.81 27.79 8.31
C GLU A 235 -15.15 27.99 7.59
N GLU A 236 -15.40 27.24 6.50
CA GLU A 236 -16.67 27.30 5.75
C GLU A 236 -17.85 26.76 6.58
N CYS A 237 -17.60 25.81 7.49
CA CYS A 237 -18.59 25.32 8.44
C CYS A 237 -18.78 26.21 9.67
N GLY A 238 -18.12 27.37 9.73
CA GLY A 238 -18.22 28.32 10.85
C GLY A 238 -17.27 28.02 12.03
N GLY A 239 -16.43 26.99 11.91
CA GLY A 239 -15.44 26.59 12.90
C GLY A 239 -16.02 26.34 14.29
N VAL A 240 -15.15 26.49 15.30
CA VAL A 240 -15.52 26.51 16.71
C VAL A 240 -15.68 27.96 17.15
N ASP A 241 -16.77 28.26 17.86
CA ASP A 241 -17.07 29.62 18.31
C ASP A 241 -16.07 30.11 19.39
N ALA A 242 -16.01 31.44 19.56
CA ALA A 242 -15.04 32.06 20.46
C ALA A 242 -15.19 31.63 21.94
N GLU A 243 -16.41 31.33 22.40
CA GLU A 243 -16.64 30.88 23.78
C GLU A 243 -16.05 29.48 23.99
N THR A 244 -16.27 28.58 23.03
CA THR A 244 -15.69 27.23 23.06
C THR A 244 -14.16 27.27 22.98
N VAL A 245 -13.56 28.13 22.15
CA VAL A 245 -12.10 28.32 22.11
C VAL A 245 -11.55 28.77 23.47
N GLU A 246 -12.22 29.72 24.15
CA GLU A 246 -11.79 30.16 25.50
C GLU A 246 -11.88 29.03 26.54
N LEU A 247 -12.90 28.17 26.44
CA LEU A 247 -13.01 26.98 27.29
C LEU A 247 -11.91 25.96 27.01
N LEU A 248 -11.54 25.76 25.74
CA LEU A 248 -10.43 24.90 25.34
C LEU A 248 -9.09 25.43 25.87
N GLU A 249 -8.83 26.73 25.80
CA GLU A 249 -7.61 27.32 26.37
C GLU A 249 -7.51 27.09 27.89
N LYS A 250 -8.63 27.27 28.62
CA LYS A 250 -8.70 26.99 30.05
C LYS A 250 -8.46 25.51 30.35
N LEU A 251 -9.03 24.61 29.54
CA LEU A 251 -8.82 23.17 29.64
C LEU A 251 -7.37 22.80 29.35
N ASN A 252 -6.80 23.25 28.23
CA ASN A 252 -5.43 22.99 27.81
C ASN A 252 -4.41 23.46 28.85
N LYS A 253 -4.67 24.59 29.52
CA LYS A 253 -3.86 25.03 30.66
C LYS A 253 -3.84 24.02 31.81
N LYS A 254 -4.93 23.31 32.06
CA LYS A 254 -5.00 22.23 33.06
C LYS A 254 -4.35 20.94 32.53
N LEU A 255 -4.56 20.59 31.26
CA LEU A 255 -3.99 19.39 30.63
C LEU A 255 -2.46 19.41 30.62
N LYS A 256 -1.83 20.57 30.41
CA LYS A 256 -0.36 20.78 30.49
C LYS A 256 0.29 20.34 31.80
N HIS A 257 -0.48 20.30 32.88
CA HIS A 257 0.01 19.91 34.21
C HIS A 257 -0.57 18.57 34.68
N THR A 258 -1.35 17.89 33.82
CA THR A 258 -1.97 16.61 34.14
C THR A 258 -1.09 15.48 33.62
N ILE A 259 -0.41 14.78 34.52
CA ILE A 259 0.39 13.59 34.21
C ILE A 259 -0.55 12.40 34.04
N LEU A 260 -0.42 11.67 32.94
CA LEU A 260 -1.22 10.47 32.63
C LEU A 260 -0.44 9.18 32.85
N SER A 261 0.85 9.20 32.53
CA SER A 261 1.75 8.05 32.66
C SER A 261 3.19 8.52 32.70
N TYR A 262 4.12 7.57 32.76
CA TYR A 262 5.55 7.81 32.78
C TYR A 262 6.23 7.00 31.68
N SER A 263 7.28 7.56 31.08
CA SER A 263 8.13 6.90 30.10
C SER A 263 9.56 6.80 30.64
N PRO A 264 10.34 5.77 30.28
CA PRO A 264 11.77 5.71 30.63
C PRO A 264 12.51 6.94 30.08
N GLY A 265 13.19 7.69 30.94
CA GLY A 265 13.94 8.89 30.55
C GLY A 265 15.37 8.59 30.09
N GLU A 266 16.14 9.65 29.87
CA GLU A 266 17.54 9.56 29.40
C GLU A 266 18.58 9.49 30.53
N ASN A 267 18.15 9.65 31.78
CA ASN A 267 19.04 9.68 32.96
C ASN A 267 18.91 8.42 33.80
N ARG A 268 20.03 7.96 34.37
CA ARG A 268 20.07 6.81 35.28
C ARG A 268 20.46 7.20 36.69
N ILE A 269 20.16 6.33 37.64
CA ILE A 269 20.58 6.49 39.04
C ILE A 269 21.61 5.42 39.41
N ASP A 270 22.49 5.75 40.35
CA ASP A 270 23.35 4.76 41.00
C ASP A 270 22.67 4.29 42.30
N ILE A 271 21.90 3.20 42.18
CA ILE A 271 21.07 2.69 43.28
C ILE A 271 21.90 2.30 44.52
N LEU A 272 23.15 1.86 44.32
CA LEU A 272 24.06 1.48 45.42
C LEU A 272 24.67 2.71 46.12
N ALA A 273 24.81 3.82 45.40
CA ALA A 273 25.20 5.09 45.99
C ALA A 273 24.05 5.70 46.81
N SER A 274 22.81 5.60 46.30
CA SER A 274 21.61 6.09 46.99
C SER A 274 21.38 5.39 48.34
N LEU A 275 21.69 4.10 48.46
CA LEU A 275 21.65 3.34 49.72
C LEU A 275 22.60 3.87 50.80
N LYS A 276 23.72 4.49 50.42
CA LYS A 276 24.73 5.00 51.38
C LYS A 276 24.40 6.39 51.90
N ALA A 277 23.46 7.08 51.25
CA ALA A 277 23.02 8.43 51.59
C ALA A 277 21.75 8.46 52.47
N ALA A 278 21.01 7.34 52.53
CA ALA A 278 19.91 7.10 53.46
C ALA A 278 20.42 6.55 54.81
#